data_AF-A0AA97HM17-F1
#
_entry.id   AF-A0AA97HM17-F1
#
_cell.length_a   1.000
_cell.length_b   1.000
_cell.length_c   1.000
_cell.angle_alpha   90.00
_cell.angle_beta   90.00
_cell.angle_gamma   90.00
#
_symmetry.space_group_name_H-M   'P 1'
#
loop_
_entity.id
_entity.type
_entity.pdbx_description
1 polymer ?
#
loop_
_entity_poly.entity_id
_entity_poly.type
_entity_poly.pdbx_seq_one_letter_code
_entity_poly.pdbx_strand_id
1 'polypeptide(L)'
;MGYLTAFLQAEFARQLPHGWSCRSEVQVLPKELVNVLGYSSRVDILLEREQDSKKLWIEFEISRADPVANHAKFATSHLFKPQHSNDAFISMVSSHVTRGRRNLAANSISLMREVGMNAFQTVLLPQFSPREIKRINHLPQELILVESLDIKAEIFRAISVSEFVLDLQDRRLHFAGDFLEVFLNLRQWNYEILHDPTAQDKWGQRTITYFVFDPYSRKFAPSKFCAYSGIWKHRKTTSSLQTSGSSNSVMTVDFYTILDGAYSNFDGRRARIHLTNCLGMTAINLLQAPHFEKIFEEWLNIFGNSIRVHPAGPIFLLPPTWFK
;
A
#
# COMPACT_ATOMS: atom_id res chain seq x y z
N MET A 1 12.23 -24.67 -7.75
CA MET A 1 11.03 -23.85 -7.51
C MET A 1 10.99 -23.47 -6.04
N GLY A 2 10.37 -22.35 -5.68
CA GLY A 2 10.22 -21.95 -4.28
C GLY A 2 9.00 -22.59 -3.64
N TYR A 3 9.08 -22.91 -2.34
CA TYR A 3 8.00 -23.57 -1.59
C TYR A 3 7.09 -22.60 -0.83
N LEU A 4 7.48 -21.33 -0.71
CA LEU A 4 6.76 -20.37 0.12
C LEU A 4 5.37 -20.02 -0.45
N THR A 5 5.20 -19.94 -1.77
CA THR A 5 3.87 -19.69 -2.37
C THR A 5 2.88 -20.80 -1.99
N ALA A 6 3.24 -22.07 -2.20
CA ALA A 6 2.39 -23.21 -1.86
C ALA A 6 2.09 -23.29 -0.36
N PHE A 7 3.08 -22.96 0.47
CA PHE A 7 2.90 -22.85 1.92
C PHE A 7 1.88 -21.76 2.28
N LEU A 8 2.04 -20.54 1.74
CA LEU A 8 1.12 -19.43 2.00
C LEU A 8 -0.30 -19.74 1.50
N GLN A 9 -0.44 -20.40 0.35
CA GLN A 9 -1.74 -20.81 -0.17
C GLN A 9 -2.47 -21.74 0.80
N ALA A 10 -1.77 -22.74 1.35
CA ALA A 10 -2.34 -23.67 2.33
C ALA A 10 -2.68 -22.97 3.66
N GLU A 11 -1.79 -22.11 4.16
CA GLU A 11 -2.00 -21.44 5.44
C GLU A 11 -3.05 -20.33 5.39
N PHE A 12 -3.19 -19.62 4.26
CA PHE A 12 -4.29 -18.67 4.06
C PHE A 12 -5.63 -19.37 4.20
N ALA A 13 -5.80 -20.56 3.62
CA ALA A 13 -7.02 -21.34 3.74
C ALA A 13 -7.28 -21.87 5.17
N ARG A 14 -6.21 -22.17 5.93
CA ARG A 14 -6.32 -22.66 7.33
C ARG A 14 -6.65 -21.56 8.33
N GLN A 15 -6.16 -20.35 8.10
CA GLN A 15 -6.19 -19.26 9.09
C GLN A 15 -7.19 -18.17 8.74
N LEU A 16 -8.24 -18.51 7.99
CA LEU A 16 -9.23 -17.53 7.53
C LEU A 16 -9.97 -16.86 8.68
N PRO A 17 -10.26 -15.55 8.55
CA PRO A 17 -11.22 -14.89 9.41
C PRO A 17 -12.63 -15.45 9.18
N HIS A 18 -13.46 -15.39 10.23
CA HIS A 18 -14.86 -15.82 10.15
C HIS A 18 -15.62 -15.07 9.03
N GLY A 19 -16.46 -15.79 8.28
CA GLY A 19 -17.26 -15.24 7.18
C GLY A 19 -16.48 -15.08 5.86
N TRP A 20 -15.30 -15.68 5.76
CA TRP A 20 -14.51 -15.73 4.53
C TRP A 20 -14.25 -17.18 4.11
N SER A 21 -14.31 -17.41 2.81
CA SER A 21 -13.88 -18.65 2.16
C SER A 21 -12.61 -18.40 1.34
N CYS A 22 -11.82 -19.45 1.09
CA CYS A 22 -10.57 -19.37 0.36
C CYS A 22 -10.45 -20.49 -0.66
N ARG A 23 -9.95 -20.15 -1.85
CA ARG A 23 -9.58 -21.10 -2.90
C ARG A 23 -8.22 -20.71 -3.46
N SER A 24 -7.38 -21.68 -3.77
CA SER A 24 -6.07 -21.45 -4.39
C SER A 24 -6.11 -21.68 -5.90
N GLU A 25 -5.19 -21.06 -6.62
CA GLU A 25 -4.94 -21.29 -8.06
C GLU A 25 -6.19 -21.11 -8.95
N VAL A 26 -7.02 -20.11 -8.62
CA VAL A 26 -8.32 -19.93 -9.28
C VAL A 26 -8.15 -19.18 -10.60
N GLN A 27 -8.61 -19.80 -11.68
CA GLN A 27 -8.69 -19.17 -12.98
C GLN A 27 -9.82 -18.13 -13.02
N VAL A 28 -9.49 -16.87 -13.33
CA VAL A 28 -10.49 -15.78 -13.36
C VAL A 28 -11.14 -15.60 -14.74
N LEU A 29 -10.48 -16.08 -15.80
CA LEU A 29 -10.99 -16.06 -17.17
C LEU A 29 -11.72 -17.37 -17.56
N PRO A 30 -12.77 -17.32 -18.39
CA PRO A 30 -13.34 -18.50 -19.06
C PRO A 30 -12.30 -19.21 -19.94
N LYS A 31 -12.44 -20.52 -20.13
CA LYS A 31 -11.48 -21.34 -20.91
C LYS A 31 -11.38 -20.88 -22.37
N GLU A 32 -12.49 -20.42 -22.92
CA GLU A 32 -12.60 -19.92 -24.30
C GLU A 32 -11.67 -18.71 -24.50
N LEU A 33 -11.69 -17.75 -23.56
CA LEU A 33 -10.82 -16.58 -23.61
C LEU A 33 -9.35 -16.95 -23.39
N VAL A 34 -9.07 -17.92 -22.52
CA VAL A 34 -7.68 -18.43 -22.33
C VAL A 34 -7.13 -18.99 -23.65
N ASN A 35 -7.93 -19.74 -24.39
CA ASN A 35 -7.52 -20.32 -25.68
C ASN A 35 -7.25 -19.22 -26.72
N VAL A 36 -8.06 -18.15 -26.76
CA VAL A 36 -7.86 -17.03 -27.69
C VAL A 36 -6.65 -16.18 -27.32
N LEU A 37 -6.46 -15.88 -26.03
CA LEU A 37 -5.40 -14.98 -25.57
C LEU A 37 -4.03 -15.66 -25.47
N GLY A 38 -3.99 -16.99 -25.37
CA GLY A 38 -2.75 -17.76 -25.24
C GLY A 38 -2.11 -17.71 -23.85
N TYR A 39 -2.80 -17.15 -22.85
CA TYR A 39 -2.39 -17.17 -21.44
C TYR A 39 -3.59 -17.27 -20.51
N SER A 40 -3.33 -17.70 -19.28
CA SER A 40 -4.34 -17.73 -18.21
C SER A 40 -3.95 -16.83 -17.05
N SER A 41 -4.94 -16.10 -16.56
CA SER A 41 -4.86 -15.36 -15.31
C SER A 41 -5.42 -16.25 -14.21
N ARG A 42 -4.51 -16.74 -13.35
CA ARG A 42 -4.83 -17.56 -12.18
C ARG A 42 -4.34 -16.82 -10.97
N VAL A 43 -5.22 -16.62 -10.00
CA VAL A 43 -4.85 -16.00 -8.73
C VAL A 43 -4.25 -17.05 -7.82
N ASP A 44 -3.15 -16.71 -7.13
CA ASP A 44 -2.58 -17.59 -6.12
C ASP A 44 -3.62 -17.92 -5.04
N ILE A 45 -4.34 -16.89 -4.58
CA ILE A 45 -5.44 -17.02 -3.61
C ILE A 45 -6.65 -16.16 -4.02
N LEU A 46 -7.83 -16.76 -3.95
CA LEU A 46 -9.11 -16.09 -4.03
C LEU A 46 -9.78 -16.17 -2.65
N LEU A 47 -9.87 -15.03 -1.96
CA LEU A 47 -10.71 -14.90 -0.77
C LEU A 47 -12.08 -14.39 -1.17
N GLU A 48 -13.14 -14.95 -0.60
CA GLU A 48 -14.53 -14.55 -0.89
C GLU A 48 -15.31 -14.41 0.40
N ARG A 49 -15.83 -13.19 0.65
CA ARG A 49 -16.62 -12.86 1.83
C ARG A 49 -18.06 -13.34 1.65
N GLU A 50 -18.57 -14.10 2.60
CA GLU A 50 -19.88 -14.75 2.51
C GLU A 50 -21.03 -13.73 2.50
N GLN A 51 -20.90 -12.63 3.26
CA GLN A 51 -21.98 -11.67 3.48
C GLN A 51 -22.36 -10.87 2.22
N ASP A 52 -21.37 -10.47 1.42
CA ASP A 52 -21.56 -9.56 0.27
C ASP A 52 -20.89 -10.06 -1.02
N SER A 53 -20.39 -11.30 -0.99
CA SER A 53 -19.70 -11.94 -2.12
C SER A 53 -18.50 -11.15 -2.65
N LYS A 54 -17.92 -10.25 -1.84
CA LYS A 54 -16.69 -9.52 -2.21
C LYS A 54 -15.54 -10.50 -2.39
N LYS A 55 -14.83 -10.39 -3.51
CA LYS A 55 -13.65 -11.22 -3.78
C LYS A 55 -12.35 -10.45 -3.73
N LEU A 56 -11.34 -11.04 -3.09
CA LEU A 56 -9.95 -10.57 -3.13
C LEU A 56 -9.12 -11.53 -3.97
N TRP A 57 -8.58 -11.01 -5.07
CA TRP A 57 -7.71 -11.70 -6.02
C TRP A 57 -6.26 -11.42 -5.61
N ILE A 58 -5.64 -12.36 -4.90
CA ILE A 58 -4.33 -12.16 -4.26
C ILE A 58 -3.25 -12.88 -5.07
N GLU A 59 -2.21 -12.13 -5.44
CA GLU A 59 -0.97 -12.64 -6.03
C GLU A 59 0.20 -12.48 -5.05
N PHE A 60 0.97 -13.55 -4.84
CA PHE A 60 2.21 -13.54 -4.06
C PHE A 60 3.41 -13.32 -4.97
N GLU A 61 3.97 -12.12 -4.94
CA GLU A 61 5.18 -11.78 -5.70
C GLU A 61 6.44 -12.10 -4.86
N ILE A 62 6.80 -13.39 -4.85
CA ILE A 62 7.93 -13.95 -4.08
C ILE A 62 9.12 -14.19 -5.00
N SER A 63 10.24 -13.49 -4.74
CA SER A 63 11.48 -13.68 -5.51
C SER A 63 11.32 -13.51 -7.03
N ARG A 64 10.31 -12.77 -7.47
CA ARG A 64 9.94 -12.63 -8.88
C ARG A 64 10.94 -11.75 -9.64
N ALA A 65 11.27 -12.19 -10.84
CA ALA A 65 12.12 -11.45 -11.76
C ALA A 65 11.36 -10.31 -12.46
N ASP A 66 10.07 -10.50 -12.72
CA ASP A 66 9.22 -9.49 -13.34
C ASP A 66 7.77 -9.61 -12.81
N PRO A 67 7.44 -8.92 -11.71
CA PRO A 67 6.07 -8.93 -11.17
C PRO A 67 5.06 -8.26 -12.13
N VAL A 68 5.50 -7.39 -13.04
CA VAL A 68 4.61 -6.61 -13.91
C VAL A 68 3.89 -7.49 -14.93
N ALA A 69 4.52 -8.58 -15.37
CA ALA A 69 3.89 -9.54 -16.26
C ALA A 69 2.56 -10.08 -15.68
N ASN A 70 2.49 -10.32 -14.37
CA ASN A 70 1.23 -10.69 -13.70
C ASN A 70 0.21 -9.56 -13.76
N HIS A 71 0.60 -8.35 -13.39
CA HIS A 71 -0.25 -7.16 -13.42
C HIS A 71 -0.85 -6.94 -14.81
N ALA A 72 -0.02 -7.04 -15.86
CA ALA A 72 -0.45 -6.92 -17.24
C ALA A 72 -1.48 -7.99 -17.61
N LYS A 73 -1.24 -9.27 -17.27
CA LYS A 73 -2.22 -10.36 -17.52
C LYS A 73 -3.57 -10.08 -16.87
N PHE A 74 -3.59 -9.62 -15.62
CA PHE A 74 -4.85 -9.32 -14.92
C PHE A 74 -5.53 -8.06 -15.51
N ALA A 75 -4.76 -7.03 -15.83
CA ALA A 75 -5.26 -5.81 -16.46
C ALA A 75 -5.91 -6.11 -17.82
N THR A 76 -5.24 -6.88 -18.67
CA THR A 76 -5.79 -7.26 -19.98
C THR A 76 -6.99 -8.18 -19.81
N SER A 77 -6.97 -9.10 -18.84
CA SER A 77 -8.12 -9.95 -18.52
C SER A 77 -9.35 -9.12 -18.15
N HIS A 78 -9.16 -8.05 -17.38
CA HIS A 78 -10.22 -7.11 -17.01
C HIS A 78 -10.86 -6.42 -18.22
N LEU A 79 -10.10 -6.16 -19.30
CA LEU A 79 -10.66 -5.56 -20.52
C LEU A 79 -11.66 -6.47 -21.24
N PHE A 80 -11.47 -7.79 -21.16
CA PHE A 80 -12.36 -8.78 -21.79
C PHE A 80 -13.45 -9.27 -20.84
N LYS A 81 -13.13 -9.40 -19.56
CA LYS A 81 -14.05 -9.80 -18.50
C LYS A 81 -13.80 -8.92 -17.27
N PRO A 82 -14.52 -7.79 -17.15
CA PRO A 82 -14.34 -6.88 -16.05
C PRO A 82 -14.51 -7.55 -14.69
N GLN A 83 -13.59 -7.22 -13.79
CA GLN A 83 -13.69 -7.51 -12.37
C GLN A 83 -14.91 -6.75 -11.81
N HIS A 84 -15.69 -7.38 -10.92
CA HIS A 84 -16.80 -6.68 -10.28
C HIS A 84 -16.30 -5.49 -9.46
N SER A 85 -17.12 -4.43 -9.38
CA SER A 85 -16.75 -3.17 -8.70
C SER A 85 -16.45 -3.31 -7.20
N ASN A 86 -16.91 -4.40 -6.59
CA ASN A 86 -16.68 -4.71 -5.17
C ASN A 86 -15.47 -5.62 -4.96
N ASP A 87 -15.02 -6.32 -6.01
CA ASP A 87 -13.84 -7.17 -5.94
C ASP A 87 -12.57 -6.32 -5.91
N ALA A 88 -11.44 -6.90 -5.50
CA ALA A 88 -10.15 -6.22 -5.52
C ALA A 88 -9.04 -7.16 -5.98
N PHE A 89 -8.13 -6.64 -6.81
CA PHE A 89 -6.84 -7.26 -7.09
C PHE A 89 -5.79 -6.77 -6.09
N ILE A 90 -4.99 -7.68 -5.54
CA ILE A 90 -3.97 -7.37 -4.54
C ILE A 90 -2.67 -8.09 -4.91
N SER A 91 -1.62 -7.33 -5.19
CA SER A 91 -0.27 -7.86 -5.32
C SER A 91 0.48 -7.74 -3.99
N MET A 92 0.81 -8.87 -3.36
CA MET A 92 1.58 -8.92 -2.12
C MET A 92 3.05 -9.20 -2.45
N VAL A 93 3.91 -8.19 -2.28
CA VAL A 93 5.27 -8.20 -2.80
C VAL A 93 6.30 -8.33 -1.68
N SER A 94 7.12 -9.37 -1.74
CA SER A 94 8.12 -9.65 -0.70
C SER A 94 9.37 -8.78 -0.83
N SER A 95 10.13 -8.66 0.26
CA SER A 95 11.37 -7.88 0.30
C SER A 95 12.46 -8.37 -0.67
N HIS A 96 12.42 -9.64 -1.09
CA HIS A 96 13.37 -10.20 -2.05
C HIS A 96 13.18 -9.72 -3.49
N VAL A 97 12.00 -9.20 -3.85
CA VAL A 97 11.83 -8.48 -5.12
C VAL A 97 12.58 -7.15 -5.02
N THR A 98 13.46 -6.88 -5.99
CA THR A 98 14.31 -5.70 -5.97
C THR A 98 13.47 -4.41 -6.05
N ARG A 99 13.95 -3.35 -5.39
CA ARG A 99 13.22 -2.08 -5.26
C ARG A 99 12.67 -1.54 -6.58
N GLY A 100 13.50 -1.49 -7.63
CA GLY A 100 13.09 -0.99 -8.95
C GLY A 100 11.88 -1.75 -9.51
N ARG A 101 11.86 -3.08 -9.36
CA ARG A 101 10.75 -3.93 -9.82
C ARG A 101 9.51 -3.78 -8.95
N ARG A 102 9.67 -3.66 -7.63
CA ARG A 102 8.55 -3.37 -6.71
C ARG A 102 7.88 -2.02 -7.02
N ASN A 103 8.68 -1.00 -7.30
CA ASN A 103 8.16 0.33 -7.65
C ASN A 103 7.50 0.31 -9.03
N LEU A 104 8.04 -0.45 -9.99
CA LEU A 104 7.39 -0.62 -11.29
C LEU A 104 6.05 -1.36 -11.17
N ALA A 105 5.97 -2.39 -10.31
CA ALA A 105 4.72 -3.07 -9.98
C ALA A 105 3.71 -2.12 -9.30
N ALA A 106 4.14 -1.32 -8.32
CA ALA A 106 3.30 -0.28 -7.70
C ALA A 106 2.73 0.72 -8.73
N ASN A 107 3.56 1.19 -9.66
CA ASN A 107 3.08 2.05 -10.74
C ASN A 107 2.12 1.31 -11.68
N SER A 108 2.34 0.01 -11.91
CA SER A 108 1.42 -0.82 -12.70
C SER A 108 0.06 -0.97 -12.04
N ILE A 109 -0.02 -0.98 -10.70
CA ILE A 109 -1.31 -0.87 -9.98
C ILE A 109 -2.03 0.43 -10.32
N SER A 110 -1.32 1.55 -10.43
CA SER A 110 -1.93 2.81 -10.86
C SER A 110 -2.49 2.68 -12.28
N LEU A 111 -1.78 2.03 -13.20
CA LEU A 111 -2.28 1.74 -14.56
C LEU A 111 -3.51 0.81 -14.53
N MET A 112 -3.54 -0.19 -13.65
CA MET A 112 -4.69 -1.07 -13.46
C MET A 112 -5.92 -0.28 -13.00
N ARG A 113 -5.74 0.67 -12.07
CA ARG A 113 -6.80 1.58 -11.64
C ARG A 113 -7.29 2.48 -12.77
N GLU A 114 -6.39 2.96 -13.63
CA GLU A 114 -6.78 3.74 -14.82
C GLU A 114 -7.64 2.96 -15.80
N VAL A 115 -7.49 1.64 -15.92
CA VAL A 115 -8.38 0.80 -16.74
C VAL A 115 -9.64 0.33 -16.01
N GLY A 116 -9.89 0.84 -14.79
CA GLY A 116 -11.11 0.58 -14.03
C GLY A 116 -11.02 -0.56 -13.02
N MET A 117 -9.83 -1.14 -12.79
CA MET A 117 -9.67 -2.17 -11.76
C MET A 117 -9.56 -1.58 -10.37
N ASN A 118 -10.17 -2.26 -9.40
CA ASN A 118 -9.90 -1.98 -7.99
C ASN A 118 -8.63 -2.74 -7.57
N ALA A 119 -7.46 -2.15 -7.83
CA ALA A 119 -6.17 -2.82 -7.68
C ALA A 119 -5.33 -2.21 -6.55
N PHE A 120 -4.55 -3.03 -5.85
CA PHE A 120 -3.67 -2.63 -4.76
C PHE A 120 -2.36 -3.41 -4.80
N GLN A 121 -1.29 -2.79 -4.30
CA GLN A 121 -0.07 -3.49 -3.93
C GLN A 121 0.15 -3.31 -2.43
N THR A 122 0.66 -4.36 -1.77
CA THR A 122 1.13 -4.30 -0.39
C THR A 122 2.40 -5.11 -0.20
N VAL A 123 3.11 -4.88 0.90
CA VAL A 123 4.28 -5.67 1.28
C VAL A 123 3.84 -7.05 1.78
N LEU A 124 4.55 -8.10 1.37
CA LEU A 124 4.43 -9.46 1.91
C LEU A 124 5.54 -9.69 2.94
N LEU A 125 5.18 -10.10 4.15
CA LEU A 125 6.13 -10.50 5.20
C LEU A 125 7.18 -9.40 5.50
N PRO A 126 6.75 -8.17 5.87
CA PRO A 126 7.61 -6.98 5.93
C PRO A 126 8.74 -7.06 6.97
N GLN A 127 8.64 -7.97 7.94
CA GLN A 127 9.64 -8.17 8.98
C GLN A 127 10.90 -8.89 8.47
N PHE A 128 10.81 -9.59 7.34
CA PHE A 128 11.91 -10.41 6.83
C PHE A 128 12.72 -9.68 5.76
N SER A 129 14.04 -9.77 5.87
CA SER A 129 14.97 -9.24 4.88
C SER A 129 14.97 -10.07 3.58
N PRO A 130 15.53 -9.54 2.47
CA PRO A 130 15.62 -10.25 1.20
C PRO A 130 16.32 -11.60 1.32
N ARG A 131 17.34 -11.69 2.19
CA ARG A 131 18.10 -12.92 2.44
C ARG A 131 17.24 -13.95 3.17
N GLU A 132 16.45 -13.53 4.15
CA GLU A 132 15.55 -14.41 4.89
C GLU A 132 14.41 -14.90 4.01
N ILE A 133 13.76 -14.03 3.24
CA ILE A 133 12.74 -14.45 2.27
C ILE A 133 13.33 -15.45 1.28
N LYS A 134 14.54 -15.20 0.75
CA LYS A 134 15.22 -16.15 -0.12
C LYS A 134 15.46 -17.49 0.59
N ARG A 135 15.96 -17.49 1.83
CA ARG A 135 16.19 -18.71 2.62
C ARG A 135 14.89 -19.49 2.82
N ILE A 136 13.87 -18.85 3.36
CA ILE A 136 12.56 -19.44 3.68
C ILE A 136 11.92 -20.02 2.41
N ASN A 137 12.00 -19.31 1.28
CA ASN A 137 11.45 -19.79 0.01
C ASN A 137 12.10 -21.08 -0.53
N HIS A 138 13.29 -21.46 -0.03
CA HIS A 138 13.97 -22.70 -0.40
C HIS A 138 13.91 -23.77 0.69
N LEU A 139 13.25 -23.51 1.82
CA LEU A 139 13.00 -24.53 2.83
C LEU A 139 11.89 -25.49 2.37
N PRO A 140 11.99 -26.79 2.70
CA PRO A 140 10.85 -27.70 2.68
C PRO A 140 9.67 -27.16 3.51
N GLN A 141 8.44 -27.52 3.15
CA GLN A 141 7.24 -26.97 3.80
C GLN A 141 7.21 -27.22 5.32
N GLU A 142 7.72 -28.37 5.78
CA GLU A 142 7.74 -28.70 7.20
C GLU A 142 8.65 -27.76 8.00
N LEU A 143 9.72 -27.27 7.38
CA LEU A 143 10.64 -26.31 7.99
C LEU A 143 10.10 -24.88 7.93
N ILE A 144 9.31 -24.53 6.91
CA ILE A 144 8.64 -23.22 6.86
C ILE A 144 7.65 -23.06 8.03
N LEU A 145 6.96 -24.14 8.44
CA LEU A 145 6.08 -24.10 9.61
C LEU A 145 6.80 -23.63 10.89
N VAL A 146 8.07 -23.98 11.04
CA VAL A 146 8.89 -23.63 12.22
C VAL A 146 9.31 -22.14 12.20
N GLU A 147 9.33 -21.50 11.03
CA GLU A 147 9.66 -20.08 10.88
C GLU A 147 8.61 -19.14 11.50
N SER A 148 7.47 -19.67 11.95
CA SER A 148 6.43 -18.93 12.69
C SER A 148 5.96 -17.67 11.95
N LEU A 149 5.71 -17.80 10.65
CA LEU A 149 5.19 -16.71 9.83
C LEU A 149 3.81 -16.30 10.33
N ASP A 150 3.60 -15.00 10.55
CA ASP A 150 2.30 -14.46 11.01
C ASP A 150 1.32 -14.33 9.82
N ILE A 151 0.69 -15.45 9.47
CA ILE A 151 -0.22 -15.52 8.32
C ILE A 151 -1.49 -14.71 8.55
N LYS A 152 -1.97 -14.63 9.80
CA LYS A 152 -3.11 -13.77 10.14
C LYS A 152 -2.82 -12.31 9.87
N ALA A 153 -1.61 -11.83 10.17
CA ALA A 153 -1.20 -10.48 9.82
C ALA A 153 -1.18 -10.26 8.31
N GLU A 154 -0.75 -11.24 7.50
CA GLU A 154 -0.75 -11.12 6.04
C GLU A 154 -2.18 -11.08 5.45
N ILE A 155 -3.10 -11.92 5.94
CA ILE A 155 -4.53 -11.86 5.56
C ILE A 155 -5.13 -10.50 5.94
N PHE A 156 -4.90 -10.06 7.19
CA PHE A 156 -5.38 -8.76 7.66
C PHE A 156 -4.83 -7.61 6.80
N ARG A 157 -3.56 -7.67 6.40
CA ARG A 157 -2.91 -6.66 5.55
C ARG A 157 -3.61 -6.55 4.20
N ALA A 158 -3.89 -7.67 3.54
CA ALA A 158 -4.63 -7.70 2.28
C ALA A 158 -6.05 -7.12 2.40
N ILE A 159 -6.77 -7.47 3.48
CA ILE A 159 -8.11 -6.90 3.74
C ILE A 159 -8.00 -5.39 4.00
N SER A 160 -7.09 -4.95 4.87
CA SER A 160 -6.94 -3.55 5.29
C SER A 160 -6.68 -2.60 4.13
N VAL A 161 -5.84 -2.96 3.16
CA VAL A 161 -5.53 -2.09 2.02
C VAL A 161 -6.66 -2.07 0.98
N SER A 162 -7.42 -3.15 0.85
CA SER A 162 -8.49 -3.28 -0.16
C SER A 162 -9.85 -2.80 0.32
N GLU A 163 -10.03 -2.57 1.61
CA GLU A 163 -11.21 -1.91 2.17
C GLU A 163 -11.03 -0.39 2.18
N PHE A 164 -12.08 0.33 1.80
CA PHE A 164 -12.09 1.77 1.96
C PHE A 164 -12.36 2.13 3.42
N VAL A 165 -11.64 3.13 3.92
CA VAL A 165 -11.85 3.76 5.22
C VAL A 165 -13.08 4.66 5.19
N LEU A 166 -13.30 5.33 4.04
CA LEU A 166 -14.46 6.19 3.78
C LEU A 166 -14.89 6.05 2.31
N ASP A 167 -16.20 6.04 2.10
CA ASP A 167 -16.81 6.08 0.77
C ASP A 167 -17.43 7.48 0.56
N LEU A 168 -16.77 8.32 -0.22
CA LEU A 168 -17.23 9.68 -0.55
C LEU A 168 -17.85 9.68 -1.94
N GLN A 169 -18.47 10.80 -2.34
CA GLN A 169 -19.19 10.89 -3.62
C GLN A 169 -18.32 10.49 -4.83
N ASP A 170 -17.14 11.08 -4.99
CA ASP A 170 -16.27 10.86 -6.16
C ASP A 170 -15.01 10.03 -5.86
N ARG A 171 -14.71 9.81 -4.59
CA ARG A 171 -13.48 9.14 -4.13
C ARG A 171 -13.75 8.16 -3.01
N ARG A 172 -12.90 7.13 -2.93
CA ARG A 172 -12.77 6.24 -1.78
C ARG A 172 -11.45 6.52 -1.09
N LEU A 173 -11.50 6.71 0.22
CA LEU A 173 -10.29 6.83 1.02
C LEU A 173 -9.81 5.42 1.37
N HIS A 174 -8.59 5.09 0.99
CA HIS A 174 -7.93 3.83 1.36
C HIS A 174 -6.71 4.10 2.21
N PHE A 175 -6.21 3.08 2.90
CA PHE A 175 -4.84 3.13 3.40
C PHE A 175 -3.84 3.05 2.25
N ALA A 176 -2.71 3.74 2.38
CA ALA A 176 -1.60 3.63 1.45
C ALA A 176 -1.08 2.18 1.45
N GLY A 177 -1.09 1.54 0.28
CA GLY A 177 -0.85 0.10 0.17
C GLY A 177 0.63 -0.29 0.31
N ASP A 178 1.53 0.56 -0.16
CA ASP A 178 2.97 0.32 -0.13
C ASP A 178 3.79 1.60 0.09
N PHE A 179 5.10 1.43 0.22
CA PHE A 179 6.02 2.53 0.51
C PHE A 179 6.13 3.58 -0.60
N LEU A 180 5.94 3.21 -1.87
CA LEU A 180 5.93 4.18 -2.96
C LEU A 180 4.77 5.15 -2.78
N GLU A 181 3.56 4.66 -2.49
CA GLU A 181 2.40 5.53 -2.20
C GLU A 181 2.66 6.43 -0.99
N VAL A 182 3.19 5.87 0.10
CA VAL A 182 3.55 6.63 1.32
C VAL A 182 4.54 7.76 1.00
N PHE A 183 5.58 7.49 0.20
CA PHE A 183 6.58 8.49 -0.13
C PHE A 183 6.13 9.48 -1.20
N LEU A 184 5.21 9.09 -2.09
CA LEU A 184 4.55 10.04 -3.00
C LEU A 184 3.67 11.01 -2.21
N ASN A 185 2.90 10.54 -1.23
CA ASN A 185 2.13 11.40 -0.32
C ASN A 185 3.06 12.36 0.46
N LEU A 186 4.17 11.85 1.01
CA LEU A 186 5.16 12.70 1.70
C LEU A 186 5.71 13.80 0.78
N ARG A 187 6.04 13.46 -0.46
CA ARG A 187 6.56 14.43 -1.43
C ARG A 187 5.51 15.46 -1.82
N GLN A 188 4.26 15.02 -2.02
CA GLN A 188 3.15 15.90 -2.33
C GLN A 188 2.93 16.92 -1.21
N TRP A 189 2.90 16.46 0.05
CA TRP A 189 2.78 17.35 1.21
C TRP A 189 3.89 18.39 1.24
N ASN A 190 5.15 17.97 1.10
CA ASN A 190 6.29 18.89 1.11
C ASN A 190 6.21 19.89 -0.06
N TYR A 191 5.74 19.45 -1.22
CA TYR A 191 5.59 20.31 -2.39
C TYR A 191 4.49 21.35 -2.18
N GLU A 192 3.28 20.93 -1.79
CA GLU A 192 2.12 21.80 -1.60
C GLU A 192 2.38 22.84 -0.49
N ILE A 193 2.89 22.42 0.67
CA ILE A 193 3.13 23.36 1.78
C ILE A 193 4.21 24.40 1.44
N LEU A 194 5.19 24.05 0.62
CA LEU A 194 6.28 24.96 0.26
C LEU A 194 5.94 25.88 -0.92
N HIS A 195 5.11 25.44 -1.87
CA HIS A 195 4.93 26.14 -3.15
C HIS A 195 3.50 26.59 -3.42
N ASP A 196 2.50 26.14 -2.67
CA ASP A 196 1.11 26.54 -2.84
C ASP A 196 0.61 27.32 -1.60
N PRO A 197 0.53 28.66 -1.69
CA PRO A 197 0.01 29.49 -0.59
C PRO A 197 -1.42 29.11 -0.17
N THR A 198 -2.25 28.64 -1.11
CA THR A 198 -3.63 28.21 -0.80
C THR A 198 -3.61 26.93 0.03
N ALA A 199 -2.74 25.99 -0.33
CA ALA A 199 -2.55 24.78 0.46
C ALA A 199 -1.98 25.12 1.85
N GLN A 200 -1.01 26.04 1.93
CA GLN A 200 -0.43 26.47 3.19
C GLN A 200 -1.50 27.10 4.13
N ASP A 201 -2.35 27.97 3.59
CA ASP A 201 -3.44 28.61 4.35
C ASP A 201 -4.47 27.58 4.85
N LYS A 202 -4.93 26.68 3.97
CA LYS A 202 -5.85 25.59 4.34
C LYS A 202 -5.24 24.64 5.37
N TRP A 203 -3.95 24.36 5.28
CA TRP A 203 -3.25 23.50 6.22
C TRP A 203 -3.13 24.15 7.60
N GLY A 204 -2.79 25.44 7.64
CA GLY A 204 -2.55 26.20 8.87
C GLY A 204 -1.37 25.65 9.69
N GLN A 205 -1.36 25.90 11.01
CA GLN A 205 -0.36 25.31 11.91
C GLN A 205 -0.96 24.12 12.66
N ARG A 206 -0.28 22.95 12.63
CA ARG A 206 -0.79 21.72 13.24
C ARG A 206 0.20 21.09 14.22
N THR A 207 -0.31 20.59 15.35
CA THR A 207 0.51 19.85 16.32
C THR A 207 0.68 18.40 15.88
N ILE A 208 1.92 17.97 15.61
CA ILE A 208 2.22 16.64 15.07
C ILE A 208 3.21 15.90 15.98
N THR A 209 2.90 14.63 16.28
CA THR A 209 3.78 13.73 17.03
C THR A 209 4.52 12.76 16.10
N TYR A 210 3.84 12.19 15.11
CA TYR A 210 4.39 11.13 14.27
C TYR A 210 4.72 11.64 12.86
N PHE A 211 5.96 11.40 12.43
CA PHE A 211 6.50 11.83 11.15
C PHE A 211 7.00 10.64 10.35
N VAL A 212 6.57 10.50 9.11
CA VAL A 212 7.19 9.55 8.17
C VAL A 212 8.49 10.16 7.65
N PHE A 213 9.55 9.37 7.56
CA PHE A 213 10.82 9.78 6.97
C PHE A 213 11.07 9.04 5.64
N ASP A 214 11.35 9.79 4.58
CA ASP A 214 11.82 9.24 3.29
C ASP A 214 13.36 9.22 3.28
N PRO A 215 14.01 8.04 3.32
CA PRO A 215 15.47 7.95 3.35
C PRO A 215 16.17 8.46 2.08
N TYR A 216 15.45 8.62 0.97
CA TYR A 216 16.05 9.08 -0.29
C TYR A 216 16.03 10.60 -0.41
N SER A 217 14.88 11.22 -0.12
CA SER A 217 14.79 12.68 -0.13
C SER A 217 15.28 13.32 1.16
N ARG A 218 15.48 12.54 2.22
CA ARG A 218 15.81 13.00 3.58
C ARG A 218 14.80 14.01 4.12
N LYS A 219 13.54 13.87 3.73
CA LYS A 219 12.43 14.74 4.16
C LYS A 219 11.48 13.99 5.08
N PHE A 220 10.69 14.77 5.81
CA PHE A 220 9.64 14.28 6.69
C PHE A 220 8.26 14.74 6.20
N ALA A 221 7.20 14.08 6.66
CA ALA A 221 5.83 14.59 6.59
C ALA A 221 4.97 13.96 7.70
N PRO A 222 3.84 14.58 8.07
CA PRO A 222 2.92 14.02 9.07
C PRO A 222 2.42 12.63 8.68
N SER A 223 2.50 11.67 9.61
CA SER A 223 2.16 10.27 9.31
C SER A 223 0.71 10.08 8.86
N LYS A 224 -0.23 10.85 9.42
CA LYS A 224 -1.64 10.83 9.02
C LYS A 224 -1.83 11.23 7.56
N PHE A 225 -1.05 12.17 7.04
CA PHE A 225 -1.11 12.55 5.62
C PHE A 225 -0.57 11.42 4.74
N CYS A 226 0.53 10.79 5.15
CA CYS A 226 1.19 9.77 4.34
C CYS A 226 0.46 8.42 4.31
N ALA A 227 -0.35 8.11 5.34
CA ALA A 227 -0.93 6.79 5.52
C ALA A 227 -2.20 6.50 4.70
N TYR A 228 -2.77 7.51 4.03
CA TYR A 228 -4.01 7.34 3.27
C TYR A 228 -3.86 7.83 1.83
N SER A 229 -4.65 7.24 0.93
CA SER A 229 -4.68 7.54 -0.49
C SER A 229 -6.14 7.70 -0.94
N GLY A 230 -6.43 8.70 -1.76
CA GLY A 230 -7.78 8.96 -2.28
C GLY A 230 -7.92 8.39 -3.69
N ILE A 231 -8.66 7.29 -3.86
CA ILE A 231 -8.85 6.64 -5.17
C ILE A 231 -10.18 7.10 -5.77
N TRP A 232 -10.18 7.57 -7.01
CA TRP A 232 -11.40 7.98 -7.71
C TRP A 232 -12.31 6.80 -8.05
N LYS A 233 -13.63 6.97 -7.88
CA LYS A 233 -14.63 5.95 -8.23
C LYS A 233 -14.86 5.83 -9.74
N HIS A 234 -14.75 6.94 -10.45
CA HIS A 234 -14.97 7.02 -11.89
C HIS A 234 -13.76 7.66 -12.56
N ARG A 235 -13.46 7.20 -13.76
CA ARG A 235 -12.47 7.83 -14.63
C ARG A 235 -12.94 9.26 -14.90
N LYS A 236 -12.11 10.26 -14.62
CA LYS A 236 -12.40 11.62 -15.10
C LYS A 236 -12.44 11.55 -16.63
N THR A 237 -13.63 11.67 -17.21
CA THR A 237 -13.86 11.69 -18.67
C THR A 237 -13.36 12.99 -19.32
N THR A 238 -12.73 13.88 -18.56
CA THR A 238 -12.18 15.12 -19.10
C THR A 238 -10.84 14.85 -19.78
N SER A 239 -10.88 14.95 -21.11
CA SER A 239 -9.83 14.95 -22.12
C SER A 239 -8.77 16.06 -21.97
N SER A 240 -8.36 16.37 -20.74
CA SER A 240 -7.19 17.19 -20.51
C SER A 240 -6.11 16.29 -19.91
N LEU A 241 -5.11 15.97 -20.72
CA LEU A 241 -3.74 15.77 -20.26
C LEU A 241 -3.35 17.01 -19.44
N GLN A 242 -3.86 17.12 -18.21
CA GLN A 242 -3.52 18.21 -17.32
C GLN A 242 -2.12 17.95 -16.82
N THR A 243 -1.25 18.87 -17.22
CA THR A 243 0.19 19.00 -17.01
C THR A 243 0.56 19.30 -15.55
N SER A 244 -0.08 18.63 -14.59
CA SER A 244 0.35 18.62 -13.19
C SER A 244 0.48 17.18 -12.77
N GLY A 245 1.71 16.72 -12.56
CA GLY A 245 2.09 15.33 -12.28
C GLY A 245 1.56 14.71 -10.98
N SER A 246 0.36 15.08 -10.53
CA SER A 246 -0.32 14.41 -9.43
C SER A 246 -0.89 13.09 -9.94
N SER A 247 -0.31 11.97 -9.52
CA SER A 247 -0.93 10.66 -9.65
C SER A 247 -2.37 10.73 -9.08
N ASN A 248 -3.32 10.11 -9.77
CA ASN A 248 -4.74 10.14 -9.44
C ASN A 248 -5.09 9.57 -8.05
N SER A 249 -4.13 8.98 -7.31
CA SER A 249 -4.36 8.37 -6.00
C SER A 249 -3.67 9.06 -4.82
N VAL A 250 -2.86 10.11 -5.04
CA VAL A 250 -2.06 10.76 -3.99
C VAL A 250 -2.93 11.63 -3.08
N MET A 251 -2.61 11.65 -1.78
CA MET A 251 -3.21 12.59 -0.82
C MET A 251 -2.78 14.03 -1.12
N THR A 252 -3.73 14.96 -1.04
CA THR A 252 -3.50 16.41 -1.20
C THR A 252 -3.96 17.12 0.06
N VAL A 253 -3.42 18.31 0.34
CA VAL A 253 -3.83 19.15 1.48
C VAL A 253 -5.31 19.49 1.40
N ASP A 254 -5.82 19.83 0.21
CA ASP A 254 -7.24 20.09 0.01
C ASP A 254 -8.09 18.91 0.46
N PHE A 255 -7.80 17.71 -0.06
CA PHE A 255 -8.54 16.50 0.30
C PHE A 255 -8.37 16.14 1.79
N TYR A 256 -7.16 16.28 2.34
CA TYR A 256 -6.89 16.07 3.76
C TYR A 256 -7.76 16.97 4.64
N THR A 257 -7.87 18.25 4.30
CA THR A 257 -8.61 19.24 5.11
C THR A 257 -10.11 19.04 5.07
N ILE A 258 -10.67 18.52 3.96
CA ILE A 258 -12.07 18.11 3.88
C ILE A 258 -12.37 16.97 4.86
N LEU A 259 -11.41 16.05 5.02
CA LEU A 259 -11.57 14.86 5.84
C LEU A 259 -11.35 15.14 7.33
N ASP A 260 -10.39 16.00 7.63
CA ASP A 260 -9.91 16.25 8.99
C ASP A 260 -10.97 16.95 9.84
N GLY A 261 -11.28 16.38 11.01
CA GLY A 261 -12.34 16.87 11.90
C GLY A 261 -13.76 16.47 11.48
N ALA A 262 -14.00 16.16 10.20
CA ALA A 262 -15.31 15.74 9.71
C ALA A 262 -15.59 14.24 9.93
N TYR A 263 -14.56 13.39 9.84
CA TYR A 263 -14.72 11.94 9.89
C TYR A 263 -13.84 11.30 10.96
N SER A 264 -14.46 10.66 11.96
CA SER A 264 -13.76 9.95 13.05
C SER A 264 -12.90 8.77 12.57
N ASN A 265 -13.25 8.16 11.43
CA ASN A 265 -12.48 7.08 10.82
C ASN A 265 -11.18 7.57 10.17
N PHE A 266 -11.08 8.85 9.81
CA PHE A 266 -9.85 9.47 9.36
C PHE A 266 -9.02 9.91 10.57
N ASP A 267 -8.31 8.94 11.15
CA ASP A 267 -7.68 9.08 12.46
C ASP A 267 -6.15 8.88 12.41
N GLY A 268 -5.44 9.64 13.25
CA GLY A 268 -3.97 9.60 13.35
C GLY A 268 -3.45 8.34 14.04
N ARG A 269 -4.19 7.76 15.00
CA ARG A 269 -3.81 6.50 15.63
C ARG A 269 -3.95 5.34 14.64
N ARG A 270 -5.04 5.28 13.86
CA ARG A 270 -5.22 4.31 12.76
C ARG A 270 -4.11 4.42 11.72
N ALA A 271 -3.77 5.64 11.31
CA ALA A 271 -2.65 5.89 10.38
C ALA A 271 -1.35 5.29 10.89
N ARG A 272 -0.98 5.58 12.15
CA ARG A 272 0.22 5.04 12.77
C ARG A 272 0.20 3.51 12.81
N ILE A 273 -0.91 2.91 13.27
CA ILE A 273 -1.05 1.45 13.38
C ILE A 273 -0.92 0.79 12.01
N HIS A 274 -1.51 1.37 10.96
CA HIS A 274 -1.35 0.88 9.58
C HIS A 274 0.12 0.92 9.15
N LEU A 275 0.79 2.06 9.29
CA LEU A 275 2.19 2.20 8.88
C LEU A 275 3.11 1.21 9.64
N THR A 276 2.90 1.01 10.95
CA THR A 276 3.75 0.10 11.74
C THR A 276 3.41 -1.37 11.52
N ASN A 277 2.13 -1.74 11.56
CA ASN A 277 1.72 -3.15 11.55
C ASN A 277 1.52 -3.66 10.11
N CYS A 278 0.95 -2.83 9.23
CA CYS A 278 0.63 -3.19 7.85
C CYS A 278 1.72 -2.84 6.83
N LEU A 279 2.66 -1.95 7.12
CA LEU A 279 3.84 -1.75 6.27
C LEU A 279 5.14 -2.19 6.94
N GLY A 280 5.15 -2.46 8.25
CA GLY A 280 6.34 -2.84 8.99
C GLY A 280 7.27 -1.66 9.29
N MET A 281 6.77 -0.42 9.28
CA MET A 281 7.59 0.73 9.67
C MET A 281 7.94 0.67 11.15
N THR A 282 9.17 1.07 11.48
CA THR A 282 9.62 1.15 12.88
C THR A 282 9.42 2.56 13.40
N ALA A 283 8.78 2.69 14.56
CA ALA A 283 8.66 3.94 15.28
C ALA A 283 9.88 4.14 16.20
N ILE A 284 10.58 5.25 16.05
CA ILE A 284 11.74 5.61 16.88
C ILE A 284 11.63 7.07 17.34
N ASN A 285 12.22 7.38 18.50
CA ASN A 285 12.35 8.76 18.97
C ASN A 285 13.80 9.28 18.81
N LEU A 286 14.00 10.56 19.09
CA LEU A 286 15.33 11.20 18.98
C LEU A 286 16.39 10.57 19.90
N LEU A 287 16.01 10.10 21.09
CA LEU A 287 16.94 9.42 22.00
C LEU A 287 17.50 8.13 21.40
N GLN A 288 16.68 7.41 20.63
CA GLN A 288 17.07 6.16 19.96
C GLN A 288 17.87 6.40 18.69
N ALA A 289 17.74 7.56 18.05
CA ALA A 289 18.47 7.88 16.84
C ALA A 289 18.83 9.38 16.73
N PRO A 290 19.84 9.82 17.51
CA PRO A 290 20.24 11.23 17.58
C PRO A 290 20.69 11.81 16.22
N HIS A 291 21.18 10.97 15.31
CA HIS A 291 21.60 11.40 13.97
C HIS A 291 20.46 11.99 13.12
N PHE A 292 19.19 11.78 13.48
CA PHE A 292 18.05 12.43 12.83
C PHE A 292 17.82 13.86 13.30
N GLU A 293 18.36 14.27 14.46
CA GLU A 293 18.11 15.58 15.08
C GLU A 293 18.39 16.71 14.09
N LYS A 294 19.63 16.79 13.60
CA LYS A 294 20.03 17.81 12.64
C LYS A 294 19.19 17.81 11.36
N ILE A 295 18.87 16.61 10.83
CA ILE A 295 18.07 16.49 9.59
C ILE A 295 16.65 16.99 9.83
N PHE A 296 16.08 16.67 10.99
CA PHE A 296 14.74 17.05 11.36
C PHE A 296 14.64 18.55 11.66
N GLU A 297 15.63 19.14 12.35
CA GLU A 297 15.70 20.58 12.61
C GLU A 297 15.83 21.38 11.32
N GLU A 298 16.72 20.97 10.40
CA GLU A 298 16.87 21.60 9.09
C GLU A 298 15.55 21.59 8.31
N TRP A 299 14.84 20.46 8.32
CA TRP A 299 13.52 20.35 7.71
C TRP A 299 12.49 21.23 8.46
N LEU A 300 12.41 21.15 9.79
CA LEU A 300 11.42 21.86 10.59
C LEU A 300 11.58 23.38 10.50
N ASN A 301 12.81 23.90 10.36
CA ASN A 301 13.06 25.33 10.16
C ASN A 301 12.39 25.86 8.88
N ILE A 302 12.26 25.03 7.84
CA ILE A 302 11.56 25.38 6.61
C ILE A 302 10.03 25.34 6.82
N PHE A 303 9.54 24.39 7.62
CA PHE A 303 8.11 24.10 7.78
C PHE A 303 7.49 24.61 9.10
N GLY A 304 8.21 25.40 9.90
CA GLY A 304 7.80 25.77 11.27
C GLY A 304 6.49 26.55 11.37
N ASN A 305 6.11 27.26 10.31
CA ASN A 305 4.81 27.94 10.22
C ASN A 305 3.63 26.95 10.06
N SER A 306 3.90 25.75 9.53
CA SER A 306 2.90 24.72 9.25
C SER A 306 2.92 23.57 10.25
N ILE A 307 4.01 23.42 11.00
CA ILE A 307 4.23 22.32 11.93
C ILE A 307 4.61 22.85 13.31
N ARG A 308 3.84 22.44 14.31
CA ARG A 308 4.23 22.47 15.72
C ARG A 308 4.51 21.05 16.18
N VAL A 309 5.69 20.79 16.72
CA VAL A 309 6.00 19.47 17.26
C VAL A 309 5.30 19.29 18.61
N HIS A 310 4.74 18.10 18.84
CA HIS A 310 4.12 17.77 20.13
C HIS A 310 5.12 17.91 21.28
N PRO A 311 4.73 18.39 22.49
CA PRO A 311 5.66 18.61 23.62
C PRO A 311 6.43 17.36 24.08
N ALA A 312 5.85 16.17 23.89
CA ALA A 312 6.52 14.90 24.16
C ALA A 312 7.64 14.54 23.15
N GLY A 313 7.88 15.40 22.16
CA GLY A 313 8.88 15.21 21.11
C GLY A 313 8.33 14.50 19.87
N PRO A 314 9.11 14.50 18.78
CA PRO A 314 8.76 13.81 17.54
C PRO A 314 9.04 12.30 17.64
N ILE A 315 8.22 11.52 16.95
CA ILE A 315 8.43 10.10 16.70
C ILE A 315 8.55 9.92 15.18
N PHE A 316 9.66 9.33 14.74
CA PHE A 316 9.93 9.04 13.34
C PHE A 316 9.50 7.62 12.98
N LEU A 317 8.74 7.49 11.90
CA LEU A 317 8.36 6.22 11.29
C LEU A 317 9.32 5.96 10.12
N LEU A 318 10.18 4.96 10.28
CA LEU A 318 11.17 4.57 9.29
C LEU A 318 10.72 3.34 8.51
N PRO A 319 10.95 3.26 7.19
CA PRO A 319 10.72 2.02 6.47
C PRO A 319 11.67 0.92 6.98
N PRO A 320 11.33 -0.37 6.80
CA PRO A 320 12.22 -1.48 7.06
C PRO A 320 13.59 -1.29 6.42
N THR A 321 14.64 -1.80 7.07
CA THR A 321 16.04 -1.62 6.62
C THR A 321 16.29 -2.15 5.21
N TRP A 322 15.54 -3.18 4.78
CA TRP A 322 15.62 -3.75 3.44
C TRP A 322 14.98 -2.90 2.34
N PHE A 323 14.24 -1.84 2.68
CA PHE A 323 13.62 -0.99 1.68
C PHE A 323 14.64 -0.15 0.89
N LYS A 324 15.83 0.07 1.46
CA LYS A 324 16.91 0.93 0.95
C LYS A 324 17.36 0.60 -0.47
#